data_AF-A0A519VIW2-F1
#
_entry.id   AF-A0A519VIW2-F1
#
_cell.length_a   1.000
_cell.length_b   1.000
_cell.length_c   1.000
_cell.angle_alpha   90.00
_cell.angle_beta   90.00
_cell.angle_gamma   90.00
#
_symmetry.space_group_name_H-M   'P 1'
#
loop_
_entity.id
_entity.type
_entity.pdbx_description
1 polymer ?
#
loop_
_entity_poly.entity_id
_entity_poly.type
_entity_poly.pdbx_seq_one_letter_code
_entity_poly.pdbx_strand_id
1 'polypeptide(L)'
;MMKLSILIPSVCVVAMMATGCVSNKKFAELQSTNTKLQQSNEQLNQRLQASESDASGGKIRIKSLEEQIAAEKANAVALQAALNKCLNSSSQGNVNISKLVDEINSSNKYIQQLVNAKNKSDSLNMVLTNNLTRSLSQQEMSDVDVQVLKGVVYISLSDNMLYKSGSYEISDKAGATLGKIAKIISDYSNYDVLIEGNTDNVPISKPNIRNNWDLSALRASSVVQALQNTYKVDPKRLTAGGRGEYNPLVSNDNEASKAKNRRTQIIITPKLDQFMELIGKAPAETKP
;
A
#
# COMPACT_ATOMS: atom_id res chain seq x y z
N MET A 1 42.50 -117.40 -110.57
CA MET A 1 41.83 -116.56 -111.58
C MET A 1 40.57 -115.95 -110.96
N MET A 2 40.30 -114.69 -111.30
CA MET A 2 39.06 -113.91 -111.13
C MET A 2 38.66 -113.33 -109.75
N LYS A 3 38.38 -112.01 -109.81
CA LYS A 3 37.81 -111.08 -108.82
C LYS A 3 36.31 -111.35 -108.62
N LEU A 4 35.78 -111.15 -107.40
CA LEU A 4 34.52 -110.40 -107.16
C LEU A 4 34.29 -110.09 -105.66
N SER A 5 34.13 -108.80 -105.36
CA SER A 5 33.32 -108.13 -104.31
C SER A 5 33.17 -108.74 -102.90
N ILE A 6 33.41 -107.92 -101.87
CA ILE A 6 32.39 -107.49 -100.87
C ILE A 6 32.96 -106.30 -100.07
N LEU A 7 32.42 -105.12 -100.38
CA LEU A 7 32.41 -103.91 -99.57
C LEU A 7 31.18 -104.04 -98.66
N ILE A 8 31.29 -103.95 -97.33
CA ILE A 8 30.28 -103.54 -96.32
C ILE A 8 30.91 -103.83 -94.93
N PRO A 9 31.61 -102.86 -94.34
CA PRO A 9 31.34 -102.58 -92.92
C PRO A 9 31.30 -101.08 -92.61
N SER A 10 30.94 -100.23 -93.57
CA SER A 10 30.91 -98.77 -93.38
C SER A 10 29.52 -98.17 -93.07
N VAL A 11 28.46 -98.99 -93.00
CA VAL A 11 27.07 -98.46 -92.90
C VAL A 11 26.56 -98.38 -91.45
N CYS A 12 27.10 -99.14 -90.49
CA CYS A 12 26.54 -99.18 -89.13
C CYS A 12 27.07 -98.12 -88.15
N VAL A 13 28.19 -97.43 -88.44
CA VAL A 13 28.73 -96.38 -87.53
C VAL A 13 28.02 -95.03 -87.74
N VAL A 14 27.35 -94.82 -88.87
CA VAL A 14 26.64 -93.55 -89.17
C VAL A 14 25.26 -93.49 -88.50
N ALA A 15 24.67 -94.63 -88.12
CA ALA A 15 23.31 -94.68 -87.58
C ALA A 15 23.20 -94.31 -86.08
N MET A 16 24.30 -94.23 -85.33
CA MET A 16 24.28 -93.90 -83.90
C MET A 16 24.55 -92.42 -83.58
N MET A 17 24.82 -91.56 -84.58
CA MET A 17 24.99 -90.12 -84.38
C MET A 17 23.74 -89.28 -84.75
N ALA A 18 22.61 -89.92 -85.07
CA ALA A 18 21.46 -89.25 -85.70
C ALA A 18 20.20 -89.10 -84.82
N THR A 19 20.28 -89.23 -83.50
CA THR A 19 19.12 -89.00 -82.60
C THR A 19 19.25 -87.78 -81.69
N GLY A 20 20.20 -86.89 -81.97
CA GLY A 20 20.44 -85.66 -81.21
C GLY A 20 20.34 -84.41 -82.07
N CYS A 21 19.18 -84.12 -82.67
CA CYS A 21 18.95 -82.84 -83.33
C CYS A 21 17.49 -82.41 -83.11
N VAL A 22 17.25 -81.58 -82.08
CA VAL A 22 16.13 -80.62 -82.13
C VAL A 22 16.36 -79.79 -83.39
N SER A 23 15.32 -79.53 -84.21
CA SER A 23 15.51 -78.70 -85.40
C SER A 23 16.12 -77.36 -84.97
N ASN A 24 17.18 -76.91 -85.66
CA ASN A 24 17.89 -75.66 -85.32
C ASN A 24 16.93 -74.47 -85.08
N LYS A 25 15.77 -74.48 -85.76
CA LYS A 25 14.68 -73.51 -85.57
C LYS A 25 14.02 -73.56 -84.18
N LYS A 26 13.67 -74.75 -83.67
CA LYS A 26 13.07 -74.90 -82.31
C LYS A 26 14.08 -74.59 -81.21
N PHE A 27 15.34 -74.98 -81.39
CA PHE A 27 16.40 -74.63 -80.42
C PHE A 27 16.63 -73.11 -80.38
N ALA A 28 16.70 -72.45 -81.54
CA ALA A 28 16.80 -70.99 -81.63
C ALA A 28 15.60 -70.26 -81.03
N GLU A 29 14.38 -70.79 -81.20
CA GLU A 29 13.15 -70.22 -80.61
C GLU A 29 13.09 -70.39 -79.09
N LEU A 30 13.47 -71.56 -78.56
CA LEU A 30 13.61 -71.79 -77.12
C LEU A 30 14.71 -70.92 -76.51
N GLN A 31 15.85 -70.78 -77.19
CA GLN A 31 16.94 -69.90 -76.76
C GLN A 31 16.50 -68.43 -76.76
N SER A 32 15.76 -67.98 -77.77
CA SER A 32 15.16 -66.64 -77.83
C SER A 32 14.12 -66.40 -76.74
N THR A 33 13.31 -67.41 -76.43
CA THR A 33 12.31 -67.31 -75.35
C THR A 33 12.99 -67.26 -73.97
N ASN A 34 14.04 -68.07 -73.77
CA ASN A 34 14.81 -68.08 -72.54
C ASN A 34 15.53 -66.74 -72.32
N THR A 35 16.12 -66.16 -73.37
CA THR A 35 16.75 -64.82 -73.27
C THR A 35 15.70 -63.72 -73.01
N LYS A 36 14.51 -63.78 -73.63
CA LYS A 36 13.41 -62.86 -73.31
C LYS A 36 12.92 -63.00 -71.86
N LEU A 37 12.78 -64.23 -71.37
CA LEU A 37 12.39 -64.48 -69.98
C LEU A 37 13.47 -64.02 -69.00
N GLN A 38 14.75 -64.22 -69.32
CA GLN A 38 15.87 -63.67 -68.53
C GLN A 38 15.83 -62.13 -68.50
N GLN A 39 15.68 -61.47 -69.65
CA GLN A 39 15.53 -60.01 -69.72
C GLN A 39 14.31 -59.49 -68.94
N SER A 40 13.17 -60.19 -69.02
CA SER A 40 11.97 -59.81 -68.28
C SER A 40 12.13 -60.00 -66.77
N ASN A 41 12.82 -61.06 -66.33
CA ASN A 41 13.15 -61.28 -64.92
C ASN A 41 14.11 -60.21 -64.38
N GLU A 42 15.12 -59.83 -65.15
CA GLU A 42 16.03 -58.73 -64.78
C GLU A 42 15.27 -57.40 -64.66
N GLN A 43 14.38 -57.09 -65.60
CA GLN A 43 13.53 -55.89 -65.54
C GLN A 43 12.56 -55.91 -64.34
N LEU A 44 11.95 -57.06 -64.05
CA LEU A 44 11.08 -57.23 -62.87
C LEU A 44 11.86 -57.02 -61.57
N ASN A 45 13.06 -57.59 -61.45
CA ASN A 45 13.92 -57.40 -60.28
C ASN A 45 14.35 -55.95 -60.10
N GLN A 46 14.71 -55.25 -61.19
CA GLN A 46 15.02 -53.83 -61.14
C GLN A 46 13.82 -52.98 -60.69
N ARG A 47 12.61 -53.27 -61.20
CA ARG A 47 11.38 -52.59 -60.79
C ARG A 47 11.01 -52.88 -59.35
N LEU A 48 11.17 -54.12 -58.89
CA LEU A 48 10.94 -54.50 -57.51
C LEU A 48 11.89 -53.75 -56.57
N GLN A 49 13.18 -53.72 -56.90
CA GLN A 49 14.19 -52.99 -56.13
C GLN A 49 13.92 -51.48 -56.10
N ALA A 50 13.52 -50.89 -57.22
CA ALA A 50 13.11 -49.49 -57.29
C ALA A 50 11.89 -49.22 -56.40
N SER A 51 10.86 -50.07 -56.48
CA SER A 51 9.65 -49.95 -55.66
C SER A 51 9.92 -50.15 -54.16
N GLU A 52 10.85 -51.04 -53.79
CA GLU A 52 11.27 -51.24 -52.39
C GLU A 52 12.05 -50.04 -51.87
N SER A 53 12.93 -49.46 -52.69
CA SER A 53 13.66 -48.24 -52.38
C SER A 53 12.71 -47.04 -52.19
N ASP A 54 11.70 -46.89 -53.06
CA ASP A 54 10.67 -45.86 -52.94
C ASP A 54 9.80 -46.05 -51.69
N ALA A 55 9.40 -47.30 -51.39
CA ALA A 55 8.63 -47.62 -50.19
C ALA A 55 9.43 -47.35 -48.90
N SER A 56 10.73 -47.65 -48.91
CA SER A 56 11.68 -47.31 -47.84
C SER A 56 11.78 -45.79 -47.64
N GLY A 57 11.98 -45.04 -48.72
CA GLY A 57 12.04 -43.58 -48.69
C GLY A 57 10.73 -42.95 -48.17
N GLY A 58 9.58 -43.49 -48.60
CA GLY A 58 8.26 -43.10 -48.13
C GLY A 58 8.07 -43.35 -46.63
N LYS A 59 8.47 -44.52 -46.12
CA LYS A 59 8.42 -44.84 -44.68
C LYS A 59 9.25 -43.89 -43.83
N ILE A 60 10.46 -43.54 -44.29
CA ILE A 60 11.31 -42.57 -43.60
C ILE A 60 10.65 -41.18 -43.56
N ARG A 61 10.06 -40.75 -44.68
CA ARG A 61 9.33 -39.47 -44.76
C ARG A 61 8.13 -39.44 -43.81
N ILE A 62 7.34 -40.52 -43.76
CA ILE A 62 6.19 -40.65 -42.86
C ILE A 62 6.66 -40.55 -41.40
N LYS A 63 7.69 -41.31 -41.01
CA LYS A 63 8.22 -41.26 -39.65
C LYS A 63 8.72 -39.86 -39.28
N SER A 64 9.42 -39.19 -40.19
CA SER A 64 9.88 -37.81 -39.99
C SER A 64 8.70 -36.82 -39.83
N LEU A 65 7.64 -36.98 -40.63
CA LEU A 65 6.44 -36.15 -40.52
C LEU A 65 5.67 -36.43 -39.22
N GLU A 66 5.59 -37.68 -38.77
CA GLU A 66 4.99 -38.05 -37.50
C GLU A 66 5.75 -37.44 -36.32
N GLU A 67 7.08 -37.47 -36.34
CA GLU A 67 7.94 -36.80 -35.35
C GLU A 67 7.74 -35.27 -35.36
N GLN A 68 7.66 -34.65 -36.54
CA GLN A 68 7.35 -33.22 -36.66
C GLN A 68 5.95 -32.88 -36.11
N ILE A 69 4.92 -33.67 -36.43
CA ILE A 69 3.55 -33.48 -35.91
C ILE A 69 3.52 -33.64 -34.39
N ALA A 70 4.26 -34.62 -33.85
CA ALA A 70 4.36 -34.82 -32.41
C ALA A 70 5.06 -33.62 -31.73
N ALA A 71 6.15 -33.11 -32.33
CA ALA A 71 6.86 -31.93 -31.84
C ALA A 71 5.99 -30.67 -31.87
N GLU A 72 5.26 -30.42 -32.97
CA GLU A 72 4.35 -29.29 -33.10
C GLU A 72 3.18 -29.37 -32.11
N LYS A 73 2.61 -30.56 -31.90
CA LYS A 73 1.58 -30.76 -30.87
C LYS A 73 2.12 -30.46 -29.47
N ALA A 74 3.32 -30.92 -29.16
CA ALA A 74 3.96 -30.63 -27.88
C ALA A 74 4.22 -29.12 -27.70
N ASN A 75 4.71 -28.45 -28.75
CA ASN A 75 4.91 -27.00 -28.77
C ASN A 75 3.60 -26.23 -28.57
N ALA A 76 2.53 -26.61 -29.26
CA ALA A 76 1.22 -25.97 -29.13
C ALA A 76 0.66 -26.09 -27.69
N VAL A 77 0.81 -27.26 -27.05
CA VAL A 77 0.42 -27.47 -25.66
C VAL A 77 1.25 -26.61 -24.71
N ALA A 78 2.56 -26.56 -24.91
CA ALA A 78 3.46 -25.73 -24.10
C ALA A 78 3.13 -24.24 -24.23
N LEU A 79 2.86 -23.77 -25.45
CA LEU A 79 2.48 -22.38 -25.72
C LEU A 79 1.14 -22.03 -25.07
N GLN A 80 0.14 -22.92 -25.15
CA GLN A 80 -1.16 -22.73 -24.49
C GLN A 80 -1.00 -22.65 -22.96
N ALA A 81 -0.16 -23.50 -22.37
CA ALA A 81 0.12 -23.47 -20.93
C ALA A 81 0.82 -22.15 -20.51
N ALA A 82 1.78 -21.68 -21.31
CA ALA A 82 2.45 -20.40 -21.08
C ALA A 82 1.47 -19.21 -21.17
N LEU A 83 0.57 -19.22 -22.17
CA LEU A 83 -0.46 -18.19 -22.33
C LEU A 83 -1.45 -18.18 -21.15
N ASN A 84 -1.95 -19.35 -20.74
CA ASN A 84 -2.84 -19.47 -19.58
C ASN A 84 -2.16 -18.97 -18.30
N LYS A 85 -0.88 -19.27 -18.10
CA LYS A 85 -0.10 -18.76 -16.97
C LYS A 85 0.01 -17.23 -17.01
N CYS A 86 0.27 -16.65 -18.18
CA CYS A 86 0.36 -15.20 -18.34
C CYS A 86 -0.99 -14.50 -18.04
N LEU A 87 -2.09 -15.03 -18.57
CA LEU A 87 -3.44 -14.51 -18.32
C LEU A 87 -3.83 -14.56 -16.83
N ASN A 88 -3.54 -15.68 -16.16
CA ASN A 88 -3.80 -15.83 -14.72
C ASN A 88 -2.94 -14.87 -13.89
N SER A 89 -1.64 -14.75 -14.19
CA SER A 89 -0.75 -13.80 -13.53
C SER A 89 -1.20 -12.36 -13.75
N SER A 90 -1.65 -12.01 -14.95
CA SER A 90 -2.17 -10.67 -15.27
C SER A 90 -3.48 -10.38 -14.51
N SER A 91 -4.40 -11.36 -14.44
CA SER A 91 -5.63 -11.26 -13.66
C SER A 91 -5.35 -11.06 -12.17
N GLN A 92 -4.42 -11.83 -11.59
CA GLN A 92 -4.00 -11.65 -10.19
C GLN A 92 -3.34 -10.29 -9.95
N GLY A 93 -2.50 -9.83 -10.89
CA GLY A 93 -1.91 -8.50 -10.86
C GLY A 93 -2.98 -7.41 -10.79
N ASN A 94 -4.03 -7.50 -11.62
CA ASN A 94 -5.14 -6.55 -11.63
C ASN A 94 -5.93 -6.53 -10.31
N VAL A 95 -6.16 -7.70 -9.69
CA VAL A 95 -6.82 -7.78 -8.37
C VAL A 95 -5.97 -7.11 -7.28
N ASN A 96 -4.66 -7.32 -7.29
CA ASN A 96 -3.76 -6.68 -6.33
C ASN A 96 -3.71 -5.16 -6.51
N ILE A 97 -3.67 -4.69 -7.77
CA ILE A 97 -3.74 -3.26 -8.08
C ILE A 97 -5.06 -2.66 -7.58
N SER A 98 -6.20 -3.32 -7.81
CA SER A 98 -7.50 -2.85 -7.31
C SER A 98 -7.50 -2.69 -5.79
N LYS A 99 -6.98 -3.69 -5.05
CA LYS A 99 -6.87 -3.61 -3.58
C LYS A 99 -5.99 -2.45 -3.12
N LEU A 100 -4.83 -2.26 -3.75
CA LEU A 100 -3.94 -1.14 -3.46
C LEU A 100 -4.58 0.21 -3.77
N VAL A 101 -5.35 0.30 -4.86
CA VAL A 101 -6.12 1.52 -5.21
C VAL A 101 -7.18 1.81 -4.15
N ASP A 102 -7.90 0.80 -3.67
CA ASP A 102 -8.89 0.96 -2.61
C ASP A 102 -8.24 1.43 -1.29
N GLU A 103 -7.07 0.89 -0.95
CA GLU A 103 -6.28 1.30 0.22
C GLU A 103 -5.72 2.73 0.08
N ILE A 104 -5.23 3.10 -1.09
CA ILE A 104 -4.80 4.47 -1.38
C ILE A 104 -5.98 5.45 -1.27
N ASN A 105 -7.16 5.07 -1.78
CA ASN A 105 -8.35 5.90 -1.70
C ASN A 105 -8.85 6.08 -0.27
N SER A 106 -8.80 5.04 0.57
CA SER A 106 -9.16 5.14 1.98
C SER A 106 -8.17 6.01 2.75
N SER A 107 -6.86 5.82 2.50
CA SER A 107 -5.79 6.65 3.07
C SER A 107 -5.92 8.12 2.66
N ASN A 108 -6.19 8.40 1.38
CA ASN A 108 -6.41 9.77 0.89
C ASN A 108 -7.62 10.44 1.57
N LYS A 109 -8.72 9.71 1.77
CA LYS A 109 -9.89 10.23 2.54
C LYS A 109 -9.51 10.56 3.98
N TYR A 110 -8.73 9.69 4.62
CA TYR A 110 -8.25 9.94 5.97
C TYR A 110 -7.32 11.17 6.04
N ILE A 111 -6.38 11.31 5.10
CA ILE A 111 -5.52 12.49 4.98
C ILE A 111 -6.36 13.76 4.81
N GLN A 112 -7.39 13.75 3.96
CA GLN A 112 -8.29 14.90 3.80
C GLN A 112 -9.01 15.26 5.10
N GLN A 113 -9.46 14.28 5.88
CA GLN A 113 -10.08 14.52 7.18
C GLN A 113 -9.11 15.18 8.15
N LEU A 114 -7.85 14.69 8.22
CA LEU A 114 -6.81 15.28 9.07
C LEU A 114 -6.48 16.72 8.66
N VAL A 115 -6.34 16.99 7.35
CA VAL A 115 -6.08 18.34 6.83
C VAL A 115 -7.23 19.29 7.16
N ASN A 116 -8.48 18.85 6.98
CA ASN A 116 -9.66 19.67 7.30
C ASN A 116 -9.75 19.96 8.81
N ALA A 117 -9.48 18.96 9.65
CA ALA A 117 -9.45 19.14 11.11
C ALA A 117 -8.36 20.14 11.53
N LYS A 118 -7.16 20.04 10.95
CA LYS A 118 -6.05 20.96 11.20
C LYS A 118 -6.40 22.39 10.76
N ASN A 119 -6.85 22.57 9.52
CA ASN A 119 -7.21 23.89 8.98
C ASN A 119 -8.29 24.56 9.83
N LYS A 120 -9.29 23.81 10.28
CA LYS A 120 -10.32 24.32 11.20
C LYS A 120 -9.71 24.80 12.52
N SER A 121 -8.80 24.02 13.13
CA SER A 121 -8.09 24.41 14.34
C SER A 121 -7.25 25.68 14.15
N ASP A 122 -6.42 25.73 13.11
CA ASP A 122 -5.53 26.87 12.82
C ASP A 122 -6.32 28.17 12.57
N SER A 123 -7.41 28.08 11.82
CA SER A 123 -8.31 29.21 11.56
C SER A 123 -8.90 29.77 12.85
N LEU A 124 -9.32 28.89 13.76
CA LEU A 124 -9.93 29.27 15.03
C LEU A 124 -8.90 29.89 15.98
N ASN A 125 -7.70 29.32 16.07
CA ASN A 125 -6.61 29.89 16.85
C ASN A 125 -6.24 31.30 16.39
N MET A 126 -6.18 31.52 15.08
CA MET A 126 -5.90 32.83 14.51
C MET A 126 -6.98 33.85 14.89
N VAL A 127 -8.26 33.48 14.83
CA VAL A 127 -9.36 34.38 15.19
C VAL A 127 -9.39 34.67 16.68
N LEU A 128 -9.18 33.66 17.54
CA LEU A 128 -9.10 33.81 19.00
C LEU A 128 -8.01 34.81 19.39
N THR A 129 -6.79 34.59 18.90
CA THR A 129 -5.64 35.46 19.19
C THR A 129 -5.87 36.86 18.65
N ASN A 130 -6.36 37.01 17.41
CA ASN A 130 -6.60 38.33 16.84
C ASN A 130 -7.71 39.11 17.56
N ASN A 131 -8.82 38.46 17.92
CA ASN A 131 -9.91 39.11 18.64
C ASN A 131 -9.49 39.51 20.05
N LEU A 132 -8.72 38.67 20.74
CA LEU A 132 -8.21 39.00 22.07
C LEU A 132 -7.21 40.16 22.00
N THR A 133 -6.17 40.05 21.18
CA THR A 133 -5.13 41.09 21.06
C THR A 133 -5.69 42.44 20.63
N ARG A 134 -6.71 42.48 19.75
CA ARG A 134 -7.37 43.74 19.35
C ARG A 134 -8.29 44.32 20.43
N SER A 135 -8.80 43.50 21.32
CA SER A 135 -9.71 43.94 22.38
C SER A 135 -8.97 44.45 23.62
N LEU A 136 -7.70 44.07 23.81
CA LEU A 136 -6.88 44.52 24.93
C LEU A 136 -6.31 45.92 24.69
N SER A 137 -6.32 46.74 25.72
CA SER A 137 -5.65 48.05 25.74
C SER A 137 -4.14 47.88 25.94
N GLN A 138 -3.36 48.93 25.62
CA GLN A 138 -1.91 48.93 25.79
C GLN A 138 -1.46 48.59 27.23
N GLN A 139 -2.25 48.99 28.24
CA GLN A 139 -2.00 48.68 29.64
C GLN A 139 -2.32 47.22 29.97
N GLU A 140 -3.36 46.64 29.39
CA GLU A 140 -3.68 45.22 29.60
C GLU A 140 -2.66 44.30 28.90
N MET A 141 -2.09 44.74 27.78
CA MET A 141 -1.07 43.99 27.04
C MET A 141 0.23 43.77 27.81
N SER A 142 0.53 44.54 28.86
CA SER A 142 1.68 44.25 29.74
C SER A 142 1.41 43.16 30.76
N ASP A 143 0.14 42.90 31.08
CA ASP A 143 -0.29 41.95 32.11
C ASP A 143 -0.92 40.67 31.54
N VAL A 144 -1.16 40.63 30.23
CA VAL A 144 -1.77 39.51 29.52
C VAL A 144 -0.86 39.05 28.39
N ASP A 145 -0.46 37.78 28.44
CA ASP A 145 0.28 37.11 27.36
C ASP A 145 -0.58 36.02 26.73
N VAL A 146 -0.59 35.96 25.39
CA VAL A 146 -1.43 35.02 24.63
C VAL A 146 -0.56 34.18 23.72
N GLN A 147 -0.60 32.86 23.92
CA GLN A 147 0.19 31.90 23.14
C GLN A 147 -0.70 30.80 22.59
N VAL A 148 -0.39 30.34 21.37
CA VAL A 148 -1.04 29.19 20.75
C VAL A 148 -0.03 28.08 20.63
N LEU A 149 -0.28 26.96 21.31
CA LEU A 149 0.59 25.79 21.27
C LEU A 149 -0.22 24.57 20.85
N LYS A 150 0.13 23.97 19.71
CA LYS A 150 -0.46 22.72 19.19
C LYS A 150 -2.00 22.72 19.14
N GLY A 151 -2.60 23.85 18.78
CA GLY A 151 -4.07 23.95 18.70
C GLY A 151 -4.78 24.30 20.01
N VAL A 152 -4.03 24.62 21.07
CA VAL A 152 -4.54 25.05 22.36
C VAL A 152 -4.14 26.50 22.60
N VAL A 153 -5.10 27.32 23.02
CA VAL A 153 -4.87 28.75 23.32
C VAL A 153 -4.61 28.91 24.82
N TYR A 154 -3.48 29.51 25.15
CA TYR A 154 -3.05 29.85 26.50
C TYR A 154 -3.12 31.36 26.68
N ILE A 155 -3.90 31.81 27.66
CA ILE A 155 -3.98 33.21 28.07
C ILE A 155 -3.40 33.29 29.48
N SER A 156 -2.20 33.83 29.62
CA SER A 156 -1.52 34.00 30.91
C SER A 156 -1.78 35.41 31.42
N LEU A 157 -2.33 35.51 32.62
CA LEU A 157 -2.63 36.78 33.27
C LEU A 157 -1.79 36.93 34.54
N SER A 158 -1.20 38.11 34.73
CA SER A 158 -0.40 38.41 35.92
C SER A 158 -1.25 38.43 37.20
N ASP A 159 -0.67 37.98 38.31
CA ASP A 159 -1.32 37.96 39.62
C ASP A 159 -1.76 39.36 40.08
N ASN A 160 -0.91 40.37 39.86
CA ASN A 160 -1.15 41.75 40.27
C ASN A 160 -2.32 42.40 39.54
N MET A 161 -2.60 41.97 38.31
CA MET A 161 -3.77 42.44 37.56
C MET A 161 -5.04 41.73 38.04
N LEU A 162 -4.97 40.41 38.23
CA LEU A 162 -6.13 39.60 38.55
C LEU A 162 -6.62 39.73 39.99
N TYR A 163 -5.73 39.82 40.97
CA TYR A 163 -6.09 39.68 42.39
C TYR A 163 -5.57 40.82 43.24
N LYS A 164 -6.19 41.00 44.42
CA LYS A 164 -5.60 41.82 45.47
C LYS A 164 -4.33 41.15 46.00
N SER A 165 -3.37 41.96 46.48
CA SER A 165 -2.05 41.48 46.90
C SER A 165 -2.13 40.32 47.92
N GLY A 166 -1.48 39.20 47.60
CA GLY A 166 -1.46 38.00 48.43
C GLY A 166 -2.83 37.37 48.70
N SER A 167 -3.84 37.70 47.91
CA SER A 167 -5.22 37.21 48.03
C SER A 167 -5.60 36.36 46.81
N TYR A 168 -6.76 35.70 46.92
CA TYR A 168 -7.49 35.08 45.81
C TYR A 168 -8.74 35.90 45.44
N GLU A 169 -8.98 37.03 46.10
CA GLU A 169 -10.04 37.96 45.73
C GLU A 169 -9.69 38.69 44.43
N ILE A 170 -10.60 38.63 43.45
CA ILE A 170 -10.44 39.31 42.16
C ILE A 170 -10.44 40.83 42.37
N SER A 171 -9.52 41.49 41.67
CA SER A 171 -9.39 42.95 41.70
C SER A 171 -10.47 43.62 40.84
N ASP A 172 -10.86 44.85 41.17
CA ASP A 172 -11.82 45.61 40.36
C ASP A 172 -11.29 45.88 38.93
N LYS A 173 -9.96 45.93 38.77
CA LYS A 173 -9.28 46.15 37.49
C LYS A 173 -9.40 44.93 36.56
N ALA A 174 -9.47 43.72 37.14
CA ALA A 174 -9.55 42.48 36.39
C ALA A 174 -10.87 42.35 35.60
N GLY A 175 -11.94 43.02 36.05
CA GLY A 175 -13.27 42.85 35.48
C GLY A 175 -13.38 43.22 33.99
N ALA A 176 -12.66 44.26 33.54
CA ALA A 176 -12.66 44.64 32.13
C ALA A 176 -12.02 43.55 31.25
N THR A 177 -10.87 43.03 31.68
CA THR A 177 -10.12 42.00 30.96
C THR A 177 -10.83 40.65 30.99
N LEU A 178 -11.33 40.23 32.16
CA LEU A 178 -12.12 39.01 32.31
C LEU A 178 -13.41 39.06 31.48
N GLY A 179 -14.04 40.23 31.33
CA GLY A 179 -15.21 40.40 30.45
C GLY A 179 -14.88 40.18 28.98
N LYS A 180 -13.72 40.67 28.50
CA LYS A 180 -13.26 40.43 27.12
C LYS A 180 -12.97 38.95 26.89
N ILE A 181 -12.28 38.31 27.83
CA ILE A 181 -11.97 36.88 27.77
C ILE A 181 -13.27 36.05 27.82
N ALA A 182 -14.21 36.40 28.69
CA ALA A 182 -15.49 35.71 28.80
C ALA A 182 -16.33 35.81 27.53
N LYS A 183 -16.32 36.98 26.86
CA LYS A 183 -16.97 37.14 25.54
C LYS A 183 -16.38 36.16 24.53
N ILE A 184 -15.06 36.07 24.46
CA ILE A 184 -14.38 35.12 23.57
C ILE A 184 -14.75 33.69 23.92
N ILE A 185 -14.66 33.28 25.20
CA ILE A 185 -15.06 31.94 25.65
C ILE A 185 -16.53 31.62 25.28
N SER A 186 -17.40 32.62 25.30
CA SER A 186 -18.82 32.47 24.96
C SER A 186 -19.04 32.33 23.45
N ASP A 187 -18.34 33.13 22.64
CA ASP A 187 -18.38 33.05 21.17
C ASP A 187 -17.89 31.66 20.66
N TYR A 188 -17.03 30.99 21.44
CA TYR A 188 -16.51 29.65 21.17
C TYR A 188 -17.06 28.60 22.14
N SER A 189 -18.39 28.49 22.20
CA SER A 189 -19.12 27.65 23.17
C SER A 189 -18.82 26.14 23.14
N ASN A 190 -18.20 25.65 22.07
CA ASN A 190 -17.87 24.24 21.89
C ASN A 190 -16.56 23.79 22.54
N TYR A 191 -15.83 24.70 23.19
CA TYR A 191 -14.52 24.43 23.80
C TYR A 191 -14.61 24.39 25.32
N ASP A 192 -13.78 23.55 25.92
CA ASP A 192 -13.61 23.50 27.36
C ASP A 192 -12.55 24.50 27.79
N VAL A 193 -12.65 24.98 29.04
CA VAL A 193 -11.76 25.99 29.58
C VAL A 193 -11.20 25.49 30.91
N LEU A 194 -9.87 25.32 30.94
CA LEU A 194 -9.11 25.00 32.13
C LEU A 194 -8.45 26.27 32.66
N ILE A 195 -8.68 26.57 33.93
CA ILE A 195 -8.08 27.70 34.63
C ILE A 195 -7.05 27.12 35.59
N GLU A 196 -5.78 27.50 35.42
CA GLU A 196 -4.68 27.05 36.26
C GLU A 196 -4.03 28.20 37.03
N GLY A 197 -4.06 28.12 38.36
CA GLY A 197 -3.29 29.03 39.21
C GLY A 197 -1.85 28.54 39.36
N ASN A 198 -0.90 29.47 39.34
CA ASN A 198 0.52 29.21 39.61
C ASN A 198 1.05 30.26 40.60
N THR A 199 1.99 29.86 41.46
CA THR A 199 2.67 30.75 42.41
C THR A 199 4.17 30.82 42.10
N ASP A 200 4.87 31.72 42.78
CA ASP A 200 6.32 31.61 42.94
C ASP A 200 6.67 30.63 44.06
N ASN A 201 7.95 30.53 44.41
CA ASN A 201 8.46 29.66 45.46
C ASN A 201 8.45 30.28 46.87
N VAL A 202 7.80 31.43 47.06
CA VAL A 202 7.74 32.06 48.39
C VAL A 202 6.69 31.30 49.21
N PRO A 203 7.05 30.71 50.37
CA PRO A 203 6.08 29.99 51.17
C PRO A 203 4.96 30.90 51.67
N ILE A 204 3.71 30.44 51.56
CA ILE A 204 2.55 31.12 52.12
C ILE A 204 1.82 30.22 53.11
N SER A 205 1.36 30.80 54.21
CA SER A 205 0.45 30.17 55.16
C SER A 205 -0.48 31.22 55.74
N LYS A 206 -1.80 30.99 55.62
CA LYS A 206 -2.88 31.85 56.12
C LYS A 206 -4.03 30.97 56.61
N PRO A 207 -4.99 31.49 57.40
CA PRO A 207 -6.22 30.75 57.68
C PRO A 207 -6.85 30.22 56.39
N ASN A 208 -7.10 28.90 56.34
CA ASN A 208 -7.64 28.17 55.17
C ASN A 208 -6.73 28.10 53.92
N ILE A 209 -5.46 28.50 54.03
CA ILE A 209 -4.45 28.37 52.97
C ILE A 209 -3.19 27.77 53.60
N ARG A 210 -2.99 26.46 53.44
CA ARG A 210 -1.87 25.75 54.07
C ARG A 210 -0.54 25.97 53.35
N ASN A 211 -0.58 26.15 52.02
CA ASN A 211 0.60 26.28 51.17
C ASN A 211 0.23 26.87 49.79
N ASN A 212 1.22 26.90 48.90
CA ASN A 212 1.09 27.38 47.52
C ASN A 212 0.10 26.57 46.66
N TRP A 213 -0.13 25.29 46.95
CA TRP A 213 -1.19 24.51 46.28
C TRP A 213 -2.58 25.06 46.59
N ASP A 214 -2.87 25.32 47.86
CA ASP A 214 -4.17 25.87 48.27
C ASP A 214 -4.39 27.26 47.65
N LEU A 215 -3.39 28.14 47.70
CA LEU A 215 -3.50 29.49 47.12
C LEU A 215 -3.78 29.44 45.61
N SER A 216 -3.01 28.64 44.88
CA SER A 216 -3.17 28.54 43.42
C SER A 216 -4.53 27.95 43.02
N ALA A 217 -5.01 26.92 43.72
CA ALA A 217 -6.32 26.34 43.46
C ALA A 217 -7.46 27.32 43.77
N LEU A 218 -7.37 28.06 44.88
CA LEU A 218 -8.36 29.08 45.23
C LEU A 218 -8.40 30.22 44.21
N ARG A 219 -7.24 30.68 43.73
CA ARG A 219 -7.15 31.69 42.65
C ARG A 219 -7.84 31.23 41.38
N ALA A 220 -7.54 30.02 40.92
CA ALA A 220 -8.21 29.43 39.76
C ALA A 220 -9.73 29.35 39.96
N SER A 221 -10.18 28.91 41.14
CA SER A 221 -11.60 28.84 41.51
C SER A 221 -12.28 30.21 41.49
N SER A 222 -11.62 31.27 41.98
CA SER A 222 -12.15 32.63 41.93
C SER A 222 -12.43 33.09 40.50
N VAL A 223 -11.51 32.81 39.57
CA VAL A 223 -11.69 33.16 38.15
C VAL A 223 -12.84 32.36 37.54
N VAL A 224 -12.94 31.05 37.82
CA VAL A 224 -14.10 30.23 37.40
C VAL A 224 -15.41 30.83 37.91
N GLN A 225 -15.47 31.20 39.20
CA GLN A 225 -16.67 31.79 39.78
C GLN A 225 -17.01 33.15 39.17
N ALA A 226 -16.03 33.99 38.83
CA ALA A 226 -16.29 35.23 38.11
C ALA A 226 -16.83 34.98 36.69
N LEU A 227 -16.21 34.06 35.94
CA LEU A 227 -16.66 33.65 34.60
C LEU A 227 -18.11 33.13 34.63
N GLN A 228 -18.44 32.29 35.61
CA GLN A 228 -19.78 31.73 35.80
C GLN A 228 -20.78 32.79 36.27
N ASN A 229 -20.52 33.44 37.41
CA ASN A 229 -21.51 34.23 38.12
C ASN A 229 -21.74 35.59 37.47
N THR A 230 -20.67 36.24 36.99
CA THR A 230 -20.73 37.58 36.40
C THR A 230 -20.96 37.51 34.91
N TYR A 231 -20.20 36.68 34.19
CA TYR A 231 -20.21 36.65 32.73
C TYR A 231 -21.03 35.51 32.11
N LYS A 232 -21.65 34.67 32.94
CA LYS A 232 -22.59 33.61 32.54
C LYS A 232 -21.99 32.56 31.60
N VAL A 233 -20.68 32.30 31.73
CA VAL A 233 -20.06 31.16 31.04
C VAL A 233 -20.61 29.85 31.63
N ASP A 234 -21.00 28.90 30.77
CA ASP A 234 -21.54 27.62 31.19
C ASP A 234 -20.54 26.86 32.09
N PRO A 235 -20.89 26.60 33.37
CA PRO A 235 -19.99 25.97 34.33
C PRO A 235 -19.59 24.54 33.93
N LYS A 236 -20.37 23.85 33.09
CA LYS A 236 -20.01 22.50 32.60
C LYS A 236 -18.72 22.48 31.79
N ARG A 237 -18.29 23.64 31.29
CA ARG A 237 -17.08 23.82 30.47
C ARG A 237 -15.88 24.29 31.29
N LEU A 238 -16.07 24.65 32.57
CA LEU A 238 -15.05 25.29 33.38
C LEU A 238 -14.42 24.28 34.33
N THR A 239 -13.09 24.21 34.33
CA THR A 239 -12.32 23.45 35.32
C THR A 239 -11.32 24.37 36.00
N ALA A 240 -11.18 24.27 37.33
CA ALA A 240 -10.16 24.98 38.08
C ALA A 240 -9.10 24.00 38.60
N GLY A 241 -7.82 24.34 38.41
CA GLY A 241 -6.67 23.59 38.92
C GLY A 241 -5.63 24.51 39.58
N GLY A 242 -5.03 24.04 40.67
CA GLY A 242 -3.83 24.66 41.23
C GLY A 242 -2.59 23.91 40.76
N ARG A 243 -1.48 24.60 40.50
CA ARG A 243 -0.17 24.01 40.16
C ARG A 243 0.91 24.31 41.21
N GLY A 244 0.58 25.13 42.22
CA GLY A 244 1.53 25.62 43.22
C GLY A 244 2.74 26.31 42.57
N GLU A 245 3.91 26.08 43.17
CA GLU A 245 5.20 26.63 42.73
C GLU A 245 5.94 25.72 41.74
N TYR A 246 5.40 24.53 41.44
CA TYR A 246 6.09 23.44 40.75
C TYR A 246 6.02 23.53 39.22
N ASN A 247 5.45 24.61 38.68
CA ASN A 247 5.38 24.88 37.24
C ASN A 247 5.86 26.30 36.89
N PRO A 248 7.12 26.65 37.23
CA PRO A 248 7.67 27.97 36.95
C PRO A 248 7.94 28.16 35.44
N LEU A 249 7.69 29.36 34.91
CA LEU A 249 8.10 29.75 33.55
C LEU A 249 9.57 30.15 33.51
N VAL A 250 10.06 30.73 34.61
CA VAL A 250 11.41 31.27 34.76
C VAL A 250 11.95 30.95 36.15
N SER A 251 13.27 31.08 36.37
CA SER A 251 13.86 30.83 37.70
C SER A 251 13.28 31.77 38.77
N ASN A 252 13.22 31.35 40.02
CA ASN A 252 12.66 32.16 41.12
C ASN A 252 13.72 33.05 41.81
N ASP A 253 14.78 33.44 41.09
CA ASP A 253 15.98 34.04 41.71
C ASP A 253 15.81 35.52 42.04
N ASN A 254 14.89 36.22 41.38
CA ASN A 254 14.64 37.64 41.58
C ASN A 254 13.14 37.97 41.52
N GLU A 255 12.78 39.16 42.01
CA GLU A 255 11.37 39.56 42.15
C GLU A 255 10.63 39.68 40.80
N ALA A 256 11.32 40.15 39.75
CA ALA A 256 10.72 40.24 38.42
C ALA A 256 10.40 38.85 37.85
N SER A 257 11.26 37.86 38.07
CA SER A 257 11.00 36.48 37.66
C SER A 257 9.91 35.81 38.51
N LYS A 258 9.89 36.05 39.82
CA LYS A 258 8.80 35.60 40.71
C LYS A 258 7.45 36.15 40.28
N ALA A 259 7.39 37.44 39.94
CA ALA A 259 6.18 38.08 39.43
C ALA A 259 5.65 37.42 38.14
N LYS A 260 6.53 36.94 37.26
CA LYS A 260 6.13 36.16 36.06
C LYS A 260 5.59 34.77 36.40
N ASN A 261 6.11 34.14 37.45
CA ASN A 261 5.65 32.83 37.90
C ASN A 261 4.28 32.90 38.60
N ARG A 262 4.00 34.00 39.32
CA ARG A 262 2.68 34.32 39.88
C ARG A 262 1.70 34.71 38.76
N ARG A 263 1.01 33.72 38.23
CA ARG A 263 0.10 33.88 37.09
C ARG A 263 -1.09 32.95 37.18
N THR A 264 -2.19 33.34 36.55
CA THR A 264 -3.30 32.41 36.25
C THR A 264 -3.36 32.21 34.74
N GLN A 265 -3.41 30.95 34.31
CA GLN A 265 -3.52 30.59 32.91
C GLN A 265 -4.95 30.17 32.61
N ILE A 266 -5.57 30.80 31.62
CA ILE A 266 -6.85 30.38 31.06
C ILE A 266 -6.52 29.65 29.76
N ILE A 267 -6.85 28.36 29.72
CA ILE A 267 -6.46 27.44 28.68
C ILE A 267 -7.72 26.98 27.96
N ILE A 268 -7.85 27.31 26.69
CA ILE A 268 -9.02 26.97 25.87
C ILE A 268 -8.65 25.75 25.03
N THR A 269 -9.29 24.62 25.30
CA THR A 269 -8.98 23.32 24.68
C THR A 269 -10.16 22.80 23.87
N PRO A 270 -9.92 22.22 22.67
CA PRO A 270 -10.95 21.46 21.97
C PRO A 270 -11.41 20.27 22.83
N LYS A 271 -12.68 19.88 22.70
CA LYS A 271 -13.23 18.74 23.44
C LYS A 271 -12.45 17.46 23.13
N LEU A 272 -12.06 16.74 24.18
CA LEU A 272 -11.34 15.47 24.06
C LEU A 272 -12.11 14.46 23.19
N ASP A 273 -13.45 14.45 23.27
CA ASP A 273 -14.30 13.58 22.47
C ASP A 273 -14.17 13.82 20.97
N GLN A 274 -14.03 15.09 20.55
CA GLN A 274 -13.81 15.44 19.14
C GLN A 274 -12.43 14.95 18.67
N PHE A 275 -11.42 14.96 19.54
CA PHE A 275 -10.11 14.40 19.24
C PHE A 275 -10.15 12.86 19.15
N MET A 276 -10.86 12.20 20.06
CA MET A 276 -11.01 10.75 20.05
C MET A 276 -11.83 10.25 18.86
N GLU A 277 -12.83 11.00 18.38
CA GLU A 277 -13.58 10.67 17.17
C GLU A 277 -12.68 10.70 15.90
N LEU A 278 -11.66 11.55 15.88
CA LEU A 278 -10.70 11.59 14.76
C LEU A 278 -9.77 10.37 14.76
N ILE A 279 -9.38 9.87 15.94
CA ILE A 279 -8.50 8.68 16.06
C ILE A 279 -9.30 7.39 15.87
N GLY A 280 -10.53 7.31 16.39
CA GLY A 280 -11.39 6.13 16.26
C GLY A 280 -11.86 5.83 14.83
N LYS A 281 -11.64 6.75 13.88
CA LYS A 281 -11.92 6.59 12.45
C LYS A 281 -10.70 6.19 11.62
N ALA A 282 -9.54 5.93 12.24
CA ALA A 282 -8.40 5.35 11.53
C ALA A 282 -8.83 4.03 10.87
N PRO A 283 -8.47 3.77 9.60
CA PRO A 283 -8.79 2.50 8.97
C PRO A 283 -8.19 1.39 9.83
N ALA A 284 -9.04 0.46 10.27
CA ALA A 284 -8.58 -0.71 11.01
C ALA A 284 -7.49 -1.38 10.20
N GLU A 285 -6.37 -1.75 10.84
CA GLU A 285 -5.33 -2.54 10.20
C GLU A 285 -5.98 -3.79 9.62
N THR A 286 -6.11 -3.84 8.29
CA THR A 286 -6.45 -5.08 7.59
C THR A 286 -5.24 -5.97 7.71
N LYS A 287 -5.24 -6.81 8.74
CA LYS A 287 -4.20 -7.82 8.95
C LYS A 287 -4.09 -8.67 7.67
N PRO A 288 -2.86 -8.90 7.17
CA PRO A 288 -2.61 -9.63 5.93
C PRO A 288 -3.10 -11.08 5.99
#